data_AF-A0A853SV63-F1
#
_entry.id   AF-A0A853SV63-F1
#
_cell.length_a   1.000
_cell.length_b   1.000
_cell.length_c   1.000
_cell.angle_alpha   90.00
_cell.angle_beta   90.00
_cell.angle_gamma   90.00
#
_symmetry.space_group_name_H-M   'P 1'
#
loop_
_entity.id
_entity.type
_entity.pdbx_description
1 polymer ?
#
loop_
_entity_poly.entity_id
_entity_poly.type
_entity_poly.pdbx_seq_one_letter_code
_entity_poly.pdbx_strand_id
1 'polypeptide(L)'
;MRYSGAMSTLPSFRSCLVLPFVLMALGACSTQVELRAAAQQEQWGREAAGHGDWAQAMRSYAAAAENAELGHGDAAWQARLHHEAGRAASAACRYDAAAFHFRQAIALAKQARTSSALSDKALASLQAGKPCAVPP
;
A
#
# COMPACT_ATOMS: atom_id res chain seq x y z
N MET A 1 14.55 67.41 -6.53
CA MET A 1 13.79 66.31 -7.19
C MET A 1 14.33 65.01 -6.60
N ARG A 2 13.62 64.38 -5.66
CA ARG A 2 12.47 63.45 -5.77
C ARG A 2 12.92 61.96 -5.90
N TYR A 3 12.52 61.22 -4.86
CA TYR A 3 12.30 59.77 -4.69
C TYR A 3 13.48 58.80 -4.53
N SER A 4 13.79 58.53 -3.26
CA SER A 4 14.19 57.23 -2.74
C SER A 4 13.12 56.17 -3.07
N GLY A 5 13.55 55.04 -3.61
CA GLY A 5 12.71 53.85 -3.82
C GLY A 5 13.42 52.62 -3.27
N ALA A 6 13.24 52.33 -1.98
CA ALA A 6 13.59 51.03 -1.42
C ALA A 6 12.52 50.02 -1.86
N MET A 7 12.82 49.21 -2.88
CA MET A 7 12.01 48.06 -3.27
C MET A 7 12.02 47.05 -2.12
N SER A 8 10.97 47.08 -1.30
CA SER A 8 10.71 46.09 -0.27
C SER A 8 10.28 44.78 -0.94
N THR A 9 11.23 43.86 -1.15
CA THR A 9 11.00 42.51 -1.69
C THR A 9 10.66 41.51 -0.58
N LEU A 10 9.91 41.94 0.44
CA LEU A 10 9.38 41.02 1.44
C LEU A 10 8.13 40.35 0.85
N PRO A 11 8.13 39.01 0.64
CA PRO A 11 6.94 38.33 0.16
C PRO A 11 5.79 38.61 1.14
N SER A 12 4.62 38.93 0.58
CA SER A 12 3.43 39.27 1.36
C SER A 12 3.17 38.19 2.42
N PHE A 13 3.03 38.60 3.69
CA PHE A 13 2.71 37.70 4.82
C PHE A 13 1.52 36.77 4.53
N ARG A 14 0.57 37.21 3.69
CA ARG A 14 -0.55 36.39 3.19
C ARG A 14 -0.11 35.26 2.27
N SER A 15 0.86 35.47 1.39
CA SER A 15 1.42 34.42 0.52
C SER A 15 2.17 33.35 1.33
N CYS A 16 2.89 33.76 2.38
CA CYS A 16 3.60 32.83 3.27
C CYS A 16 2.68 31.92 4.10
N LEU A 17 1.42 32.31 4.36
CA LEU A 17 0.44 31.51 5.10
C LEU A 17 -0.50 30.71 4.19
N VAL A 18 -0.83 31.23 3.01
CA VAL A 18 -1.73 30.55 2.06
C VAL A 18 -1.07 29.35 1.40
N LEU A 19 0.20 29.47 0.98
CA LEU A 19 0.92 28.38 0.34
C LEU A 19 1.03 27.11 1.21
N PRO A 20 1.47 27.16 2.49
CA PRO A 20 1.54 25.97 3.33
C PRO A 20 0.15 25.37 3.61
N PHE A 21 -0.90 26.18 3.73
CA PHE A 21 -2.27 25.69 3.88
C PHE A 21 -2.76 24.93 2.63
N VAL A 22 -2.48 25.46 1.43
CA VAL A 22 -2.81 24.81 0.16
C VAL A 22 -2.04 23.49 0.01
N LEU A 23 -0.74 23.47 0.35
CA LEU A 23 0.07 22.25 0.32
C LEU A 23 -0.42 21.20 1.34
N MET A 24 -0.82 21.62 2.55
CA MET A 24 -1.42 20.72 3.54
C MET A 24 -2.74 20.12 3.03
N ALA A 25 -3.60 20.94 2.43
CA ALA A 25 -4.88 20.48 1.89
C ALA A 25 -4.70 19.50 0.73
N LEU A 26 -3.76 19.79 -0.19
CA LEU A 26 -3.42 18.90 -1.30
C LEU A 26 -2.87 17.56 -0.80
N GLY A 27 -1.98 17.59 0.20
CA GLY A 27 -1.42 16.37 0.81
C GLY A 27 -2.45 15.53 1.57
N ALA A 28 -3.43 16.15 2.23
CA ALA A 28 -4.52 15.43 2.89
C ALA A 28 -5.50 14.80 1.89
N CYS A 29 -5.74 15.47 0.74
CA CYS A 29 -6.56 14.90 -0.32
C CYS A 29 -5.85 13.74 -1.03
N SER A 30 -4.53 13.81 -1.23
CA SER A 30 -3.79 12.72 -1.88
C SER A 30 -3.85 11.45 -1.04
N THR A 31 -3.63 11.51 0.28
CA THR A 31 -3.70 10.31 1.14
C THR A 31 -5.07 9.65 1.11
N GLN A 32 -6.16 10.44 1.10
CA GLN A 32 -7.51 9.89 1.05
C GLN A 32 -7.82 9.21 -0.30
N VAL A 33 -7.29 9.72 -1.41
CA VAL A 33 -7.45 9.10 -2.73
C VAL A 33 -6.78 7.74 -2.76
N GLU A 34 -5.55 7.63 -2.25
CA GLU A 34 -4.81 6.37 -2.21
C GLU A 34 -5.52 5.32 -1.34
N LEU A 35 -6.02 5.69 -0.15
CA LEU A 35 -6.75 4.74 0.70
C LEU A 35 -8.05 4.24 0.05
N ARG A 36 -8.76 5.09 -0.71
CA ARG A 36 -9.93 4.65 -1.48
C ARG A 36 -9.53 3.73 -2.63
N ALA A 37 -8.45 4.06 -3.34
CA ALA A 37 -7.93 3.22 -4.41
C ALA A 37 -7.51 1.84 -3.88
N ALA A 38 -6.85 1.79 -2.72
CA ALA A 38 -6.48 0.56 -2.04
C ALA A 38 -7.71 -0.30 -1.71
N ALA A 39 -8.74 0.29 -1.10
CA ALA A 39 -9.97 -0.43 -0.78
C ALA A 39 -10.69 -0.98 -2.04
N GLN A 40 -10.70 -0.21 -3.13
CA GLN A 40 -11.30 -0.63 -4.40
C GLN A 40 -10.53 -1.80 -5.04
N GLN A 41 -9.20 -1.72 -5.04
CA GLN A 41 -8.35 -2.78 -5.58
C GLN A 41 -8.41 -4.06 -4.72
N GLU A 42 -8.53 -3.92 -3.39
CA GLU A 42 -8.76 -5.05 -2.50
C GLU A 42 -10.07 -5.76 -2.86
N GLN A 43 -11.13 -5.02 -3.18
CA GLN A 43 -12.40 -5.59 -3.63
C GLN A 43 -12.24 -6.36 -4.95
N TRP A 44 -11.57 -5.77 -5.95
CA TRP A 44 -11.28 -6.48 -7.21
C TRP A 44 -10.40 -7.71 -7.00
N GLY A 45 -9.49 -7.67 -6.03
CA GLY A 45 -8.68 -8.82 -5.64
C GLY A 45 -9.52 -9.97 -5.11
N ARG A 46 -10.50 -9.66 -4.24
CA ARG A 46 -11.47 -10.65 -3.73
C ARG A 46 -12.34 -11.23 -4.84
N GLU A 47 -12.85 -10.40 -5.74
CA GLU A 47 -13.70 -10.84 -6.84
C GLU A 47 -12.93 -11.76 -7.79
N ALA A 48 -11.72 -11.37 -8.21
CA ALA A 48 -10.86 -12.19 -9.04
C ALA A 48 -10.51 -13.53 -8.37
N ALA A 49 -10.18 -13.51 -7.08
CA ALA A 49 -9.95 -14.72 -6.29
C ALA A 49 -11.19 -15.63 -6.25
N GLY A 50 -12.39 -15.04 -6.08
CA GLY A 50 -13.67 -15.77 -6.09
C GLY A 50 -13.96 -16.44 -7.43
N HIS A 51 -13.47 -15.88 -8.54
CA HIS A 51 -13.54 -16.48 -9.87
C HIS A 51 -12.36 -17.41 -10.20
N GLY A 52 -11.40 -17.57 -9.29
CA GLY A 52 -10.19 -18.36 -9.51
C GLY A 52 -9.15 -17.70 -10.44
N ASP A 53 -9.32 -16.42 -10.80
CA ASP A 53 -8.31 -15.65 -11.52
C ASP A 53 -7.23 -15.15 -10.54
N TRP A 54 -6.39 -16.08 -10.12
CA TRP A 54 -5.34 -15.82 -9.13
C TRP A 54 -4.28 -14.84 -9.62
N ALA A 55 -4.04 -14.76 -10.93
CA ALA A 55 -3.09 -13.82 -11.50
C ALA A 55 -3.62 -12.38 -11.43
N GLN A 56 -4.91 -12.16 -11.73
CA GLN A 56 -5.55 -10.86 -11.53
C GLN A 56 -5.69 -10.54 -10.05
N ALA A 57 -6.08 -11.51 -9.21
CA ALA A 57 -6.19 -11.31 -7.76
C ALA A 57 -4.86 -10.83 -7.16
N MET A 58 -3.74 -11.45 -7.54
CA MET A 58 -2.40 -11.04 -7.11
C MET A 58 -2.12 -9.59 -7.48
N ARG A 59 -2.36 -9.18 -8.74
CA ARG A 59 -2.12 -7.80 -9.20
C ARG A 59 -2.98 -6.81 -8.42
N SER A 60 -4.26 -7.12 -8.22
CA SER A 60 -5.19 -6.26 -7.50
C SER A 60 -4.77 -6.09 -6.03
N TYR A 61 -4.41 -7.17 -5.33
CA TYR A 61 -3.96 -7.07 -3.93
C TYR A 61 -2.59 -6.38 -3.79
N ALA A 62 -1.66 -6.59 -4.73
CA ALA A 62 -0.38 -5.90 -4.73
C ALA A 62 -0.56 -4.39 -4.91
N ALA A 63 -1.39 -3.98 -5.87
CA ALA A 63 -1.71 -2.56 -6.06
C ALA A 63 -2.45 -1.97 -4.84
N ALA A 64 -3.33 -2.75 -4.21
CA ALA A 64 -3.99 -2.33 -2.99
C ALA A 64 -2.98 -2.05 -1.87
N ALA A 65 -1.96 -2.92 -1.73
CA ALA A 65 -0.91 -2.74 -0.74
C ALA A 65 -0.06 -1.49 -1.00
N GLU A 66 0.32 -1.24 -2.26
CA GLU A 66 1.05 -0.01 -2.66
C GLU A 66 0.24 1.26 -2.34
N ASN A 67 -1.04 1.29 -2.68
CA ASN A 67 -1.90 2.44 -2.39
C ASN A 67 -2.15 2.60 -0.88
N ALA A 68 -2.25 1.51 -0.13
CA ALA A 68 -2.33 1.58 1.33
C ALA A 68 -1.03 2.14 1.95
N GLU A 69 0.13 1.86 1.35
CA GLU A 69 1.41 2.45 1.77
C GLU A 69 1.48 3.95 1.46
N LEU A 70 1.19 4.34 0.21
CA LEU A 70 1.16 5.74 -0.23
C LEU A 70 0.16 6.59 0.56
N GLY A 71 -1.00 6.02 0.88
CA GLY A 71 -2.04 6.66 1.68
C GLY A 71 -1.74 6.70 3.18
N HIS A 72 -0.63 6.14 3.64
CA HIS A 72 -0.30 5.96 5.05
C HIS A 72 -1.37 5.20 5.84
N GLY A 73 -1.95 4.17 5.21
CA GLY A 73 -2.84 3.20 5.87
C GLY A 73 -2.11 2.48 7.00
N ASP A 74 -2.86 1.92 7.94
CA ASP A 74 -2.24 1.27 9.08
C ASP A 74 -1.47 0.00 8.66
N ALA A 75 -0.39 -0.29 9.40
CA ALA A 75 0.50 -1.41 9.08
C ALA A 75 -0.19 -2.78 9.17
N ALA A 76 -1.27 -2.93 9.95
CA ALA A 76 -2.00 -4.19 10.02
C ALA A 76 -2.81 -4.44 8.74
N TRP A 77 -3.42 -3.39 8.19
CA TRP A 77 -4.09 -3.46 6.90
C TRP A 77 -3.11 -3.76 5.77
N GLN A 78 -1.98 -3.03 5.71
CA GLN A 78 -0.93 -3.31 4.72
C GLN A 78 -0.42 -4.76 4.83
N ALA A 79 -0.18 -5.26 6.06
CA ALA A 79 0.24 -6.64 6.28
C ALA A 79 -0.75 -7.65 5.70
N ARG A 80 -2.05 -7.43 5.93
CA ARG A 80 -3.12 -8.27 5.39
C ARG A 80 -3.19 -8.24 3.87
N LEU A 81 -3.03 -7.07 3.25
CA LEU A 81 -3.01 -6.94 1.78
C LEU A 81 -1.82 -7.67 1.16
N HIS A 82 -0.63 -7.53 1.75
CA HIS A 82 0.53 -8.32 1.34
C HIS A 82 0.31 -9.82 1.54
N HIS A 83 -0.32 -10.25 2.63
CA HIS A 83 -0.65 -11.67 2.83
C HIS A 83 -1.56 -12.21 1.71
N GLU A 84 -2.63 -11.48 1.35
CA GLU A 84 -3.54 -11.86 0.27
C GLU A 84 -2.84 -11.89 -1.10
N ALA A 85 -1.98 -10.89 -1.39
CA ALA A 85 -1.18 -10.88 -2.60
C ALA A 85 -0.24 -12.10 -2.67
N GLY A 86 0.36 -12.49 -1.54
CA GLY A 86 1.21 -13.69 -1.45
C GLY A 86 0.44 -14.98 -1.65
N ARG A 87 -0.77 -15.08 -1.06
CA ARG A 87 -1.68 -16.22 -1.27
C ARG A 87 -2.09 -16.35 -2.73
N ALA A 88 -2.50 -15.25 -3.36
CA ALA A 88 -2.88 -15.24 -4.77
C ALA A 88 -1.68 -15.56 -5.68
N ALA A 89 -0.50 -15.02 -5.39
CA ALA A 89 0.73 -15.35 -6.13
C ALA A 89 1.08 -16.84 -6.04
N SER A 90 0.93 -17.45 -4.85
CA SER A 90 1.16 -18.89 -4.66
C SER A 90 0.20 -19.74 -5.50
N ALA A 91 -1.09 -19.37 -5.51
CA ALA A 91 -2.10 -20.04 -6.31
C ALA A 91 -1.88 -19.85 -7.82
N ALA A 92 -1.29 -18.72 -8.22
CA ALA A 92 -0.89 -18.43 -9.61
C ALA A 92 0.49 -19.00 -10.00
N CYS A 93 1.11 -19.85 -9.18
CA CYS A 93 2.45 -20.42 -9.41
C CYS A 93 3.58 -19.37 -9.53
N ARG A 94 3.44 -18.20 -8.90
CA ARG A 94 4.43 -17.11 -8.93
C ARG A 94 5.21 -17.06 -7.62
N TYR A 95 6.13 -18.00 -7.44
CA TYR A 95 6.79 -18.24 -6.15
C TYR A 95 7.64 -17.07 -5.65
N ASP A 96 8.39 -16.38 -6.52
CA ASP A 96 9.20 -15.23 -6.10
C ASP A 96 8.31 -14.08 -5.59
N ALA A 97 7.21 -13.81 -6.30
CA ALA A 97 6.22 -12.82 -5.89
C ALA A 97 5.53 -13.23 -4.58
N ALA A 98 5.16 -14.51 -4.43
CA ALA A 98 4.58 -15.02 -3.19
C ALA A 98 5.54 -14.82 -2.01
N ALA A 99 6.81 -15.19 -2.17
CA ALA A 99 7.82 -15.04 -1.13
C ALA A 99 8.05 -13.57 -0.75
N PHE A 100 8.09 -12.67 -1.74
CA PHE A 100 8.18 -11.23 -1.50
C PHE A 100 7.01 -10.74 -0.65
N HIS A 101 5.78 -11.03 -1.07
CA HIS A 101 4.59 -10.57 -0.38
C HIS A 101 4.44 -11.16 1.03
N PHE A 102 4.73 -12.44 1.25
CA PHE A 102 4.71 -12.99 2.61
C PHE A 102 5.75 -12.36 3.52
N ARG A 103 6.98 -12.10 3.04
CA ARG A 103 8.01 -11.42 3.84
C ARG A 103 7.57 -10.01 4.23
N GLN A 104 6.98 -9.26 3.31
CA GLN A 104 6.47 -7.92 3.59
C GLN A 104 5.32 -7.97 4.61
N ALA A 105 4.40 -8.92 4.46
CA ALA A 105 3.32 -9.14 5.43
C ALA A 105 3.85 -9.45 6.84
N ILE A 106 4.89 -10.30 6.96
CA ILE A 106 5.53 -10.63 8.24
C ILE A 106 6.18 -9.38 8.86
N ALA A 107 6.89 -8.58 8.07
CA ALA A 107 7.55 -7.36 8.54
C ALA A 107 6.54 -6.33 9.07
N LEU A 108 5.46 -6.09 8.31
CA LEU A 108 4.40 -5.17 8.69
C LEU A 108 3.59 -5.66 9.89
N ALA A 109 3.29 -6.96 9.98
CA ALA A 109 2.62 -7.52 11.15
C ALA A 109 3.44 -7.32 12.44
N LYS A 110 4.77 -7.49 12.36
CA LYS A 110 5.68 -7.19 13.48
C LYS A 110 5.63 -5.72 13.88
N GLN A 111 5.66 -4.81 12.91
CA GLN A 111 5.53 -3.37 13.16
C GLN A 111 4.17 -3.01 13.79
N ALA A 112 3.10 -3.63 13.32
CA ALA A 112 1.74 -3.44 13.83
C ALA A 112 1.48 -4.16 15.17
N ARG A 113 2.42 -4.99 15.64
CA ARG A 113 2.27 -5.90 16.79
C ARG A 113 1.05 -6.83 16.65
N THR A 114 0.80 -7.29 15.42
CA THR A 114 -0.21 -8.30 15.08
C THR A 114 0.46 -9.63 14.72
N SER A 115 -0.34 -10.70 14.62
CA SER A 115 0.18 -12.04 14.31
C SER A 115 0.63 -12.16 12.85
N SER A 116 1.83 -12.71 12.63
CA SER A 116 2.36 -13.06 11.29
C SER A 116 2.18 -14.54 10.94
N ALA A 117 1.55 -15.33 11.80
CA ALA A 117 1.60 -16.80 11.74
C ALA A 117 1.11 -17.42 10.41
N LEU A 118 0.10 -16.83 9.77
CA LEU A 118 -0.38 -17.30 8.47
C LEU A 118 0.67 -17.09 7.37
N SER A 119 1.25 -15.89 7.29
CA SER A 119 2.32 -15.58 6.34
C SER A 119 3.60 -16.39 6.61
N ASP A 120 3.96 -16.62 7.87
CA ASP A 120 5.10 -17.49 8.23
C ASP A 120 4.86 -18.93 7.73
N LYS A 121 3.67 -19.49 7.99
CA LYS A 121 3.29 -20.83 7.54
C LYS A 121 3.24 -20.95 6.02
N ALA A 122 2.74 -19.92 5.34
CA ALA A 122 2.65 -19.87 3.88
C ALA A 122 4.06 -19.77 3.24
N LEU A 123 4.93 -18.91 3.78
CA LEU A 123 6.31 -18.78 3.33
C LEU A 123 7.12 -20.08 3.54
N ALA A 124 6.96 -20.73 4.70
CA ALA A 124 7.61 -22.02 4.96
C ALA A 124 7.10 -23.11 4.02
N SER A 125 5.79 -23.12 3.73
CA SER A 125 5.18 -24.06 2.77
C SER A 125 5.71 -23.87 1.35
N LEU A 126 5.90 -22.61 0.94
CA LEU A 126 6.49 -22.24 -0.33
C LEU A 126 7.95 -22.71 -0.44
N GLN A 127 8.75 -22.49 0.61
CA GLN A 127 10.15 -22.92 0.68
C GLN A 127 10.31 -24.44 0.69
N ALA A 128 9.32 -25.16 1.20
CA ALA A 128 9.27 -26.63 1.14
C ALA A 128 8.90 -27.16 -0.25
N GLY A 129 8.71 -26.30 -1.27
CA GLY A 129 8.42 -26.70 -2.64
C GLY A 129 7.02 -27.27 -2.84
N LYS A 130 6.06 -26.91 -1.97
CA LYS A 130 4.68 -27.37 -2.15
C LYS A 130 4.09 -26.84 -3.46
N PRO A 131 3.26 -27.65 -4.17
CA PRO A 131 2.69 -27.28 -5.45
C PRO A 131 1.82 -26.02 -5.34
N CYS A 132 1.50 -25.41 -6.50
CA CYS A 132 0.64 -24.24 -6.55
C CYS A 132 -0.72 -24.55 -5.91
N ALA A 133 -1.01 -23.87 -4.82
CA ALA A 133 -2.24 -24.00 -4.06
C ALA A 133 -2.53 -22.66 -3.39
N VAL A 134 -3.79 -22.46 -3.00
CA VAL A 134 -4.17 -21.34 -2.14
C VAL A 134 -3.70 -21.67 -0.72
N PRO A 135 -2.67 -21.00 -0.19
CA PRO A 135 -2.24 -21.23 1.18
C PRO A 135 -3.25 -20.60 2.16
N PRO A 136 -3.24 -21.05 3.42
CA PRO A 136 -4.06 -20.49 4.48
C PRO A 136 -3.68 -19.05 4.82
#